data_AF-A0A9X5XIG1-F1
#
_entry.id   AF-A0A9X5XIG1-F1
#
_cell.length_a   1.000
_cell.length_b   1.000
_cell.length_c   1.000
_cell.angle_alpha   90.00
_cell.angle_beta   90.00
_cell.angle_gamma   90.00
#
_symmetry.space_group_name_H-M   'P 1'
#
loop_
_entity.id
_entity.type
_entity.pdbx_description
1 polymer ?
#
loop_
_entity_poly.entity_id
_entity_poly.type
_entity_poly.pdbx_seq_one_letter_code
_entity_poly.pdbx_strand_id
1 'polypeptide(L)'
;AYSTDANIWGATHEAKTLEHLDTGIETVDPIMGVRFWDPSVEIATEDVTVGFDQGRPVTVNGKEFGSPVDLVMEVNAIGGRHGLGMSDQIENRIIEAKSRGIYEAPGMALLHIAYERLVNAVHNEDTVAAYHNEGRRLGRLLYEGRWLDPQALMVRESLQRWVGTAITGEVTLR
;
A
#
# COMPACT_ATOMS: atom_id res chain seq x y z
N ALA A 1 16.74 17.89 -6.85
CA ALA A 1 15.73 18.44 -5.93
C ALA A 1 14.36 18.04 -6.45
N TYR A 2 13.46 17.60 -5.60
CA TYR A 2 12.08 17.18 -5.92
C TYR A 2 11.11 17.82 -4.91
N SER A 3 9.81 17.65 -5.12
CA SER A 3 8.75 17.99 -4.16
C SER A 3 8.35 16.72 -3.40
N THR A 4 8.11 16.84 -2.10
CA THR A 4 7.70 15.70 -1.26
C THR A 4 6.40 16.00 -0.53
N ASP A 5 5.46 15.06 -0.55
CA ASP A 5 4.32 14.99 0.36
C ASP A 5 4.39 13.67 1.13
N ALA A 6 3.96 13.66 2.40
CA ALA A 6 4.06 12.45 3.23
C ALA A 6 3.01 12.41 4.34
N ASN A 7 2.52 11.21 4.61
CA ASN A 7 1.69 10.89 5.77
C ASN A 7 1.96 9.45 6.23
N ILE A 8 1.21 8.93 7.20
CA ILE A 8 1.44 7.59 7.75
C ILE A 8 1.26 6.45 6.74
N TRP A 9 0.62 6.68 5.59
CA TRP A 9 0.41 5.64 4.58
C TRP A 9 1.47 5.61 3.50
N GLY A 10 2.18 6.72 3.30
CA GLY A 10 3.19 6.79 2.27
C GLY A 10 3.79 8.17 2.09
N ALA A 11 4.83 8.21 1.28
CA ALA A 11 5.48 9.41 0.79
C ALA A 11 5.45 9.43 -0.73
N THR A 12 5.40 10.63 -1.30
CA THR A 12 5.47 10.86 -2.75
C THR A 12 6.60 11.82 -3.04
N HIS A 13 7.33 11.57 -4.13
CA HIS A 13 8.40 12.41 -4.64
C HIS A 13 8.13 12.72 -6.10
N GLU A 14 7.98 14.01 -6.41
CA GLU A 14 7.55 14.44 -7.74
C GLU A 14 8.31 15.67 -8.23
N ALA A 15 8.10 15.98 -9.50
CA ALA A 15 8.56 17.19 -10.19
C ALA A 15 10.08 17.30 -10.37
N LYS A 16 10.48 18.38 -11.06
CA LYS A 16 11.87 18.77 -11.31
C LYS A 16 12.65 17.64 -12.01
N THR A 17 13.70 17.13 -11.40
CA THR A 17 14.58 16.13 -12.00
C THR A 17 13.85 14.82 -12.30
N LEU A 18 12.76 14.53 -11.59
CA LEU A 18 11.98 13.31 -11.78
C LEU A 18 11.08 13.34 -13.02
N GLU A 19 10.84 14.51 -13.62
CA GLU A 19 10.10 14.62 -14.90
C GLU A 19 10.92 14.09 -16.10
N HIS A 20 12.24 13.98 -15.94
CA HIS A 20 13.12 13.38 -16.96
C HIS A 20 13.08 11.86 -16.86
N LEU A 21 12.60 11.18 -17.90
CA LEU A 21 12.36 9.72 -17.89
C LEU A 21 13.65 8.87 -17.82
N ASP A 22 14.80 9.47 -18.09
CA ASP A 22 16.13 8.87 -17.96
C ASP A 22 16.74 9.04 -16.56
N THR A 23 16.11 9.83 -15.68
CA THR A 23 16.50 9.91 -14.26
C THR A 23 16.01 8.67 -13.53
N GLY A 24 16.90 7.91 -12.89
CA GLY A 24 16.51 6.74 -12.09
C GLY A 24 15.90 7.06 -10.73
N ILE A 25 15.21 6.07 -10.15
CA ILE A 25 14.68 6.10 -8.77
C ILE A 25 15.78 6.38 -7.73
N GLU A 26 17.02 6.03 -8.06
CA GLU A 26 18.22 6.18 -7.23
C GLU A 26 18.54 7.64 -6.86
N THR A 27 17.92 8.61 -7.53
CA THR A 27 18.07 10.03 -7.22
C THR A 27 17.19 10.50 -6.06
N VAL A 28 16.29 9.65 -5.57
CA VAL A 28 15.47 9.88 -4.39
C VAL A 28 16.20 9.34 -3.16
N ASP A 29 16.31 10.18 -2.13
CA ASP A 29 16.60 9.76 -0.77
C ASP A 29 15.28 9.34 -0.09
N PRO A 30 15.04 8.03 0.13
CA PRO A 30 13.79 7.53 0.70
C PRO A 30 13.64 8.01 2.15
N ILE A 31 12.41 8.34 2.55
CA ILE A 31 12.09 8.81 3.91
C ILE A 31 11.27 7.80 4.72
N MET A 32 10.71 6.77 4.09
CA MET A 32 9.98 5.70 4.76
C MET A 32 10.66 4.33 4.61
N GLY A 33 11.47 4.14 3.57
CA GLY A 33 12.23 2.92 3.33
C GLY A 33 13.75 3.09 3.34
N VAL A 34 14.45 2.03 2.96
CA VAL A 34 15.89 2.03 2.68
C VAL A 34 16.14 2.04 1.18
N ARG A 35 17.34 2.47 0.75
CA ARG A 35 17.78 2.39 -0.64
C ARG A 35 18.06 0.94 -1.04
N PHE A 36 17.02 0.17 -1.35
CA PHE A 36 17.13 -1.26 -1.64
C PHE A 36 17.98 -1.62 -2.86
N TRP A 37 18.27 -0.64 -3.72
CA TRP A 37 19.18 -0.76 -4.86
C TRP A 37 20.65 -0.55 -4.50
N ASP A 38 20.93 0.05 -3.33
CA ASP A 38 22.28 0.36 -2.89
C ASP A 38 22.92 -0.92 -2.30
N PRO A 39 23.98 -1.47 -2.93
CA PRO A 39 24.60 -2.72 -2.48
C PRO A 39 25.27 -2.60 -1.10
N SER A 40 25.44 -1.39 -0.56
CA SER A 40 25.92 -1.18 0.80
C SER A 40 24.83 -1.29 1.87
N VAL A 41 23.56 -1.32 1.48
CA VAL A 41 22.41 -1.49 2.38
C VAL A 41 22.17 -2.98 2.61
N GLU A 42 22.42 -3.45 3.83
CA GLU A 42 22.12 -4.81 4.23
C GLU A 42 20.63 -4.98 4.53
N ILE A 43 19.97 -5.91 3.84
CA ILE A 43 18.56 -6.27 4.06
C ILE A 43 18.52 -7.72 4.55
N ALA A 44 18.46 -7.90 5.86
CA ALA A 44 18.37 -9.23 6.46
C ALA A 44 16.97 -9.80 6.25
N THR A 45 16.87 -11.09 5.90
CA THR A 45 15.57 -11.78 5.78
C THR A 45 14.85 -11.82 7.13
N GLU A 46 13.53 -11.61 7.12
CA GLU A 46 12.69 -11.59 8.32
C GLU A 46 11.37 -12.31 8.05
N ASP A 47 10.97 -13.21 8.96
CA ASP A 47 9.61 -13.76 8.95
C ASP A 47 8.67 -12.79 9.67
N VAL A 48 7.61 -12.38 9.00
CA VAL A 48 6.61 -11.43 9.51
C VAL A 48 5.24 -12.05 9.44
N THR A 49 4.57 -12.20 10.57
CA THR A 49 3.18 -12.66 10.66
C THR A 49 2.25 -11.48 10.88
N VAL A 50 1.25 -11.31 10.02
CA VAL A 50 0.20 -10.29 10.19
C VAL A 50 -1.12 -11.00 10.44
N GLY A 51 -1.79 -10.65 11.54
CA GLY A 51 -3.13 -11.14 11.87
C GLY A 51 -4.20 -10.12 11.52
N PHE A 52 -5.30 -10.62 10.95
CA PHE A 52 -6.47 -9.85 10.56
C PHE A 52 -7.71 -10.35 11.30
N ASP A 53 -8.59 -9.41 11.65
CA ASP A 53 -9.94 -9.68 12.10
C ASP A 53 -10.94 -8.81 11.32
N GLN A 54 -11.90 -9.46 10.66
CA GLN A 54 -12.93 -8.83 9.82
C GLN A 54 -12.34 -7.80 8.83
N GLY A 55 -11.21 -8.14 8.23
CA GLY A 55 -10.51 -7.37 7.23
C GLY A 55 -9.64 -6.23 7.78
N ARG A 56 -9.52 -6.10 9.10
CA ARG A 56 -8.62 -5.14 9.74
C ARG A 56 -7.38 -5.86 10.27
N PRO A 57 -6.16 -5.34 10.03
CA PRO A 57 -5.00 -5.85 10.73
C PRO A 57 -5.12 -5.53 12.22
N VAL A 58 -4.86 -6.53 13.07
CA VAL A 58 -4.99 -6.43 14.53
C VAL A 58 -3.71 -6.82 15.26
N THR A 59 -2.88 -7.68 14.66
CA THR A 59 -1.61 -8.11 15.25
C THR A 59 -0.48 -8.13 14.21
N VAL A 60 0.75 -7.93 14.70
CA VAL A 60 1.98 -8.12 13.92
C VAL A 60 2.95 -8.92 14.80
N ASN A 61 3.44 -10.07 14.32
CA ASN A 61 4.27 -11.01 15.08
C ASN A 61 3.66 -11.39 16.44
N GLY A 62 2.34 -11.60 16.47
CA GLY A 62 1.58 -11.91 17.70
C GLY A 62 1.42 -10.75 18.68
N LYS A 63 1.95 -9.56 18.38
CA LYS A 63 1.82 -8.35 19.20
C LYS A 63 0.57 -7.57 18.82
N GLU A 64 -0.23 -7.20 19.82
CA GLU A 64 -1.33 -6.24 19.71
C GLU A 64 -0.83 -4.79 19.87
N PHE A 65 -1.60 -3.83 19.36
CA PHE A 65 -1.26 -2.41 19.36
C PHE A 65 -2.33 -1.58 20.07
N GLY A 66 -1.90 -0.55 20.81
CA GLY A 66 -2.80 0.34 21.55
C GLY A 66 -3.68 1.20 20.62
N SER A 67 -3.26 1.40 19.37
CA SER A 67 -4.04 2.08 18.35
C SER A 67 -3.75 1.53 16.95
N PRO A 68 -4.67 1.74 15.98
CA PRO A 68 -4.40 1.43 14.58
C PRO A 68 -3.20 2.21 14.02
N VAL A 69 -2.93 3.42 14.54
CA VAL A 69 -1.77 4.21 14.11
C VAL A 69 -0.48 3.53 14.51
N ASP A 70 -0.38 3.03 15.75
CA ASP A 70 0.83 2.31 16.20
C ASP A 70 1.10 1.05 15.36
N LEU A 71 0.04 0.34 14.97
CA LEU A 71 0.16 -0.80 14.05
C LEU A 71 0.70 -0.34 12.68
N VAL A 72 0.16 0.74 12.11
CA VAL A 72 0.63 1.31 10.84
C VAL A 72 2.10 1.72 10.93
N MET A 73 2.50 2.35 12.03
CA MET A 73 3.90 2.72 12.26
C MET A 73 4.81 1.50 12.33
N GLU A 74 4.38 0.41 12.98
CA GLU A 74 5.12 -0.85 12.99
C GLU A 74 5.27 -1.41 11.58
N VAL A 75 4.18 -1.62 10.84
CA VAL A 75 4.27 -2.23 9.49
C VAL A 75 5.05 -1.37 8.51
N ASN A 76 5.05 -0.03 8.66
CA ASN A 76 5.95 0.85 7.92
C ASN A 76 7.41 0.62 8.30
N ALA A 77 7.73 0.51 9.59
CA ALA A 77 9.09 0.21 10.02
C ALA A 77 9.56 -1.17 9.53
N ILE A 78 8.64 -2.15 9.43
CA ILE A 78 8.93 -3.47 8.85
C ILE A 78 9.14 -3.38 7.35
N GLY A 79 8.16 -2.93 6.58
CA GLY A 79 8.31 -2.84 5.12
C GLY A 79 9.49 -1.94 4.72
N GLY A 80 9.70 -0.85 5.47
CA GLY A 80 10.71 0.16 5.19
C GLY A 80 12.14 -0.38 5.29
N ARG A 81 12.46 -1.13 6.35
CA ARG A 81 13.80 -1.74 6.51
C ARG A 81 14.10 -2.80 5.45
N HIS A 82 13.07 -3.34 4.79
CA HIS A 82 13.19 -4.28 3.68
C HIS A 82 13.13 -3.61 2.30
N GLY A 83 13.01 -2.28 2.25
CA GLY A 83 12.88 -1.54 0.99
C GLY A 83 11.59 -1.86 0.21
N LEU A 84 10.59 -2.44 0.89
CA LEU A 84 9.34 -2.85 0.29
C LEU A 84 8.45 -1.64 0.01
N GLY A 85 7.67 -1.71 -1.08
CA GLY A 85 6.60 -0.75 -1.34
C GLY A 85 7.04 0.56 -1.99
N MET A 86 8.27 0.61 -2.51
CA MET A 86 8.71 1.71 -3.34
C MET A 86 8.34 1.47 -4.81
N SER A 87 7.86 2.50 -5.52
CA SER A 87 7.47 2.38 -6.93
C SER A 87 7.74 3.66 -7.72
N ASP A 88 8.09 3.50 -8.99
CA ASP A 88 8.31 4.58 -9.96
C ASP A 88 7.21 4.50 -11.02
N GLN A 89 6.35 5.52 -11.08
CA GLN A 89 5.12 5.48 -11.86
C GLN A 89 4.96 6.71 -12.75
N ILE A 90 4.43 6.48 -13.95
CA ILE A 90 3.89 7.53 -14.81
C ILE A 90 2.36 7.42 -14.76
N GLU A 91 1.71 8.41 -14.18
CA GLU A 91 0.27 8.41 -13.96
C GLU A 91 -0.48 9.40 -14.86
N ASN A 92 -1.79 9.16 -15.01
CA ASN A 92 -2.70 10.09 -15.71
C ASN A 92 -3.45 10.92 -14.67
N ARG A 93 -3.25 12.23 -14.70
CA ARG A 93 -3.94 13.18 -13.83
C ARG A 93 -5.35 13.46 -14.34
N ILE A 94 -6.23 13.84 -13.42
CA ILE A 94 -7.62 14.25 -13.72
C ILE A 94 -7.66 15.39 -14.75
N ILE A 95 -6.66 16.28 -14.71
CA ILE A 95 -6.51 17.43 -15.60
C ILE A 95 -5.94 17.07 -16.99
N GLU A 96 -5.99 15.79 -17.37
CA GLU A 96 -5.51 15.26 -18.67
C GLU A 96 -4.01 15.45 -18.93
N ALA A 97 -3.23 15.70 -17.88
CA ALA A 97 -1.78 15.69 -17.92
C ALA A 97 -1.22 14.34 -17.47
N LYS A 98 0.00 14.03 -17.90
CA LYS A 98 0.80 12.96 -17.29
C LYS A 98 1.79 13.57 -16.32
N SER A 99 2.13 12.84 -15.28
CA SER A 99 3.23 13.17 -14.39
C SER A 99 3.94 11.89 -13.97
N ARG A 100 5.22 12.02 -13.65
CA ARG A 100 6.01 10.96 -13.09
C ARG A 100 6.24 11.21 -11.60
N GLY A 101 6.01 10.20 -10.80
CA GLY A 101 6.19 10.23 -9.34
C GLY A 101 6.83 8.96 -8.84
N ILE A 102 7.61 9.10 -7.77
CA ILE A 102 8.16 7.99 -7.01
C ILE A 102 7.41 7.93 -5.68
N TYR A 103 6.89 6.76 -5.33
CA TYR A 103 6.05 6.55 -4.16
C TYR A 103 6.70 5.56 -3.21
N GLU A 104 6.64 5.84 -1.92
CA GLU A 104 7.00 4.92 -0.84
C GLU A 104 5.74 4.58 -0.05
N ALA A 105 5.37 3.30 0.05
CA ALA A 105 4.23 2.85 0.86
C ALA A 105 4.52 1.48 1.52
N PRO A 106 5.57 1.39 2.38
CA PRO A 106 6.05 0.11 2.90
C PRO A 106 5.00 -0.67 3.70
N GLY A 107 4.31 0.00 4.61
CA GLY A 107 3.26 -0.62 5.43
C GLY A 107 2.07 -1.07 4.58
N MET A 108 1.66 -0.25 3.60
CA MET A 108 0.59 -0.63 2.67
C MET A 108 0.98 -1.85 1.83
N ALA A 109 2.22 -1.91 1.33
CA ALA A 109 2.70 -3.03 0.54
C ALA A 109 2.72 -4.34 1.36
N LEU A 110 3.24 -4.29 2.61
CA LEU A 110 3.23 -5.44 3.51
C LEU A 110 1.81 -5.92 3.82
N LEU A 111 0.92 -4.99 4.20
CA LEU A 111 -0.48 -5.31 4.50
C LEU A 111 -1.22 -5.85 3.27
N HIS A 112 -0.98 -5.29 2.09
CA HIS A 112 -1.62 -5.73 0.85
C HIS A 112 -1.23 -7.16 0.50
N ILE A 113 0.06 -7.52 0.56
CA ILE A 113 0.52 -8.88 0.26
C ILE A 113 -0.11 -9.90 1.23
N ALA A 114 -0.18 -9.55 2.52
CA ALA A 114 -0.80 -10.42 3.53
C ALA A 114 -2.33 -10.54 3.32
N TYR A 115 -3.00 -9.42 3.07
CA TYR A 115 -4.46 -9.38 2.87
C TYR A 115 -4.90 -10.13 1.62
N GLU A 116 -4.21 -9.96 0.48
CA GLU A 116 -4.52 -10.67 -0.76
C GLU A 116 -4.41 -12.19 -0.61
N ARG A 117 -3.46 -12.69 0.21
CA ARG A 117 -3.37 -14.12 0.51
C ARG A 117 -4.61 -14.64 1.23
N LEU A 118 -5.14 -13.90 2.19
CA LEU A 118 -6.39 -14.28 2.86
C LEU A 118 -7.60 -14.16 1.94
N VAL A 119 -7.69 -13.10 1.13
CA VAL A 119 -8.78 -12.93 0.15
C VAL A 119 -8.86 -14.13 -0.79
N ASN A 120 -7.71 -14.56 -1.34
CA ASN A 120 -7.65 -15.73 -2.22
C ASN A 120 -7.92 -17.06 -1.49
N ALA A 121 -7.62 -17.15 -0.21
CA ALA A 121 -7.86 -18.36 0.58
C ALA A 121 -9.32 -18.51 1.05
N VAL A 122 -10.01 -17.38 1.28
CA VAL A 122 -11.35 -17.33 1.86
C VAL A 122 -12.44 -17.31 0.79
N HIS A 123 -12.25 -16.53 -0.28
CA HIS A 123 -13.29 -16.29 -1.29
C HIS A 123 -13.12 -17.15 -2.53
N ASN A 124 -14.24 -17.46 -3.19
CA ASN A 124 -14.25 -18.13 -4.49
C ASN A 124 -13.82 -17.18 -5.63
N GLU A 125 -13.46 -17.76 -6.77
CA GLU A 125 -12.90 -17.06 -7.94
C GLU A 125 -13.75 -15.87 -8.41
N ASP A 126 -15.07 -16.05 -8.54
CA ASP A 126 -15.97 -14.97 -8.99
C ASP A 126 -16.01 -13.79 -8.01
N THR A 127 -15.98 -14.06 -6.70
CA THR A 127 -15.93 -13.01 -5.68
C THR A 127 -14.60 -12.27 -5.72
N VAL A 128 -13.48 -12.97 -5.90
CA VAL A 128 -12.15 -12.36 -6.02
C VAL A 128 -12.08 -11.48 -7.26
N ALA A 129 -12.58 -11.95 -8.41
CA ALA A 129 -12.64 -11.18 -9.64
C ALA A 129 -13.48 -9.90 -9.49
N ALA A 130 -14.64 -10.00 -8.82
CA ALA A 130 -15.47 -8.84 -8.50
C ALA A 130 -14.76 -7.86 -7.56
N TYR A 131 -14.11 -8.36 -6.50
CA TYR A 131 -13.32 -7.57 -5.55
C TYR A 131 -12.22 -6.77 -6.26
N HIS A 132 -11.47 -7.38 -7.18
CA HIS A 132 -10.42 -6.65 -7.93
C HIS A 132 -10.99 -5.61 -8.90
N ASN A 133 -12.10 -5.92 -9.59
CA ASN A 133 -12.74 -4.97 -10.51
C ASN A 133 -13.30 -3.75 -9.78
N GLU A 134 -14.06 -3.97 -8.71
CA GLU A 134 -14.64 -2.90 -7.91
C GLU A 134 -13.58 -2.17 -7.08
N GLY A 135 -12.54 -2.85 -6.61
CA GLY A 135 -11.40 -2.23 -5.93
C GLY A 135 -10.65 -1.24 -6.83
N ARG A 136 -10.39 -1.60 -8.10
CA ARG A 136 -9.81 -0.67 -9.09
C ARG A 136 -10.72 0.53 -9.36
N ARG A 137 -12.03 0.29 -9.48
CA ARG A 137 -13.01 1.36 -9.67
C ARG A 137 -13.04 2.31 -8.47
N LEU A 138 -13.03 1.79 -7.26
CA LEU A 138 -12.94 2.58 -6.04
C LEU A 138 -11.65 3.39 -6.02
N GLY A 139 -10.50 2.77 -6.31
CA GLY A 139 -9.20 3.46 -6.39
C GLY A 139 -9.22 4.66 -7.33
N ARG A 140 -9.85 4.54 -8.50
CA ARG A 140 -10.06 5.68 -9.41
C ARG A 140 -10.90 6.80 -8.79
N LEU A 141 -11.98 6.46 -8.08
CA LEU A 141 -12.81 7.46 -7.39
C LEU A 141 -12.04 8.19 -6.29
N LEU A 142 -11.19 7.49 -5.53
CA LEU A 142 -10.32 8.10 -4.54
C LEU A 142 -9.33 9.07 -5.19
N TYR A 143 -8.69 8.63 -6.28
CA TYR A 143 -7.78 9.48 -7.06
C TYR A 143 -8.48 10.75 -7.57
N GLU A 144 -9.75 10.62 -7.98
CA GLU A 144 -10.60 11.74 -8.42
C GLU A 144 -11.12 12.65 -7.28
N GLY A 145 -10.78 12.37 -6.02
CA GLY A 145 -11.27 13.13 -4.85
C GLY A 145 -12.73 12.86 -4.49
N ARG A 146 -13.33 11.78 -5.01
CA ARG A 146 -14.76 11.44 -4.91
C ARG A 146 -15.10 10.49 -3.76
N TRP A 147 -14.32 10.51 -2.69
CA TRP A 147 -14.45 9.56 -1.57
C TRP A 147 -15.83 9.55 -0.91
N LEU A 148 -16.50 10.71 -0.86
CA LEU A 148 -17.80 10.88 -0.22
C LEU A 148 -18.98 10.84 -1.21
N ASP A 149 -18.70 10.62 -2.49
CA ASP A 149 -19.76 10.54 -3.50
C ASP A 149 -20.56 9.24 -3.32
N PRO A 150 -21.88 9.23 -3.61
CA PRO A 150 -22.73 8.05 -3.45
C PRO A 150 -22.16 6.79 -4.12
N GLN A 151 -21.57 6.92 -5.30
CA GLN A 151 -20.95 5.80 -6.02
C GLN A 151 -19.73 5.20 -5.31
N ALA A 152 -18.91 6.02 -4.64
CA ALA A 152 -17.80 5.54 -3.83
C ALA A 152 -18.31 4.85 -2.56
N LEU A 153 -19.33 5.41 -1.91
CA LEU A 153 -19.96 4.81 -0.74
C LEU A 153 -20.57 3.44 -1.05
N MET A 154 -21.26 3.30 -2.19
CA MET A 154 -21.86 2.03 -2.61
C MET A 154 -20.81 0.94 -2.83
N VAL A 155 -19.73 1.25 -3.55
CA VAL A 155 -18.64 0.30 -3.83
C VAL A 155 -17.86 -0.02 -2.55
N ARG A 156 -17.57 0.98 -1.72
CA ARG A 156 -16.86 0.78 -0.45
C ARG A 156 -17.64 -0.11 0.51
N GLU A 157 -18.93 0.17 0.70
CA GLU A 157 -19.79 -0.61 1.59
C GLU A 157 -19.84 -2.07 1.14
N SER A 158 -20.00 -2.34 -0.16
CA SER A 158 -20.06 -3.71 -0.65
C SER A 158 -18.75 -4.47 -0.41
N LEU A 159 -17.61 -3.86 -0.73
CA LEU A 159 -16.28 -4.44 -0.51
C LEU A 159 -16.01 -4.69 0.98
N GLN A 160 -16.26 -3.70 1.84
CA GLN A 160 -15.97 -3.84 3.28
C GLN A 160 -16.89 -4.84 3.95
N ARG A 161 -18.19 -4.78 3.66
CA ARG A 161 -19.21 -5.57 4.36
C ARG A 161 -19.28 -7.02 3.92
N TRP A 162 -19.18 -7.30 2.62
CA TRP A 162 -19.40 -8.65 2.08
C TRP A 162 -18.11 -9.40 1.79
N VAL A 163 -17.03 -8.69 1.47
CA VAL A 163 -15.72 -9.30 1.21
C VAL A 163 -14.85 -9.21 2.46
N GLY A 164 -14.68 -7.99 3.00
CA GLY A 164 -13.75 -7.71 4.11
C GLY A 164 -14.10 -8.40 5.42
N THR A 165 -15.37 -8.47 5.81
CA THR A 165 -15.78 -9.08 7.10
C THR A 165 -15.43 -10.55 7.24
N ALA A 166 -15.28 -11.29 6.14
CA ALA A 166 -14.87 -12.68 6.14
C ALA A 166 -13.35 -12.87 6.31
N ILE A 167 -12.57 -11.79 6.19
CA ILE A 167 -11.10 -11.84 6.25
C ILE A 167 -10.63 -11.83 7.70
N THR A 168 -10.64 -13.00 8.33
CA THR A 168 -10.08 -13.24 9.65
C THR A 168 -9.06 -14.38 9.58
N GLY A 169 -7.85 -14.17 10.08
CA GLY A 169 -6.77 -15.14 10.04
C GLY A 169 -5.39 -14.50 10.04
N GLU A 170 -4.35 -15.32 9.99
CA GLU A 170 -2.96 -14.87 10.00
C GLU A 170 -2.22 -15.30 8.74
N VAL A 171 -1.28 -14.47 8.29
CA VAL A 171 -0.39 -14.76 7.17
C VAL A 171 1.04 -14.47 7.58
N THR A 172 1.92 -15.46 7.40
CA THR A 172 3.37 -15.29 7.53
C THR A 172 4.00 -15.08 6.15
N LEU A 173 4.81 -14.04 6.04
CA LEU A 173 5.63 -13.70 4.88
C LEU A 173 7.12 -13.79 5.28
N ARG A 174 7.97 -14.02 4.29
CA ARG A 174 9.43 -14.00 4.40
C ARG A 174 10.00 -13.08 3.34
#